data_AF-A0A251T963-F1
#
_entry.id   AF-A0A251T963-F1
#
_cell.length_a   1.000
_cell.length_b   1.000
_cell.length_c   1.000
_cell.angle_alpha   90.00
_cell.angle_beta   90.00
_cell.angle_gamma   90.00
#
_symmetry.space_group_name_H-M   'P 1'
#
loop_
_entity.id
_entity.type
_entity.pdbx_description
1 polymer ?
#
loop_
_entity_poly.entity_id
_entity_poly.type
_entity_poly.pdbx_seq_one_letter_code
_entity_poly.pdbx_strand_id
1 'polypeptide(L)'
;MEQNFIMIKPDGLQRGLVGEIIYRFEKKGFTLKGLKLLIVDRALAEKHYVDLSSKPFFNGLVEYIISRPVAMVWEGKNIVTTARNIIGATNPAESTLCTIRGATSDSWK
;
A
#
# COMPACT_ATOMS: atom_id res chain seq x y z
N MET A 1 -2.55 -8.40 -20.07
CA MET A 1 -2.79 -7.35 -19.05
C MET A 1 -2.58 -7.98 -17.69
N GLU A 2 -1.93 -7.27 -16.78
CA GLU A 2 -1.65 -7.75 -15.42
C GLU A 2 -2.60 -7.09 -14.44
N GLN A 3 -2.84 -7.76 -13.31
CA GLN A 3 -3.49 -7.17 -12.15
C GLN A 3 -2.54 -7.15 -10.98
N ASN A 4 -2.57 -6.09 -10.19
CA ASN A 4 -1.78 -5.98 -8.98
C ASN A 4 -2.65 -5.53 -7.80
N PHE A 5 -2.42 -6.18 -6.67
CA PHE A 5 -3.02 -5.81 -5.40
C PHE A 5 -2.23 -4.66 -4.77
N ILE A 6 -2.93 -3.60 -4.37
CA ILE A 6 -2.34 -2.43 -3.71
C ILE A 6 -3.20 -2.12 -2.49
N MET A 7 -2.55 -1.98 -1.34
CA MET A 7 -3.21 -1.71 -0.08
C MET A 7 -2.69 -0.40 0.50
N ILE A 8 -3.61 0.49 0.84
CA ILE A 8 -3.31 1.66 1.67
C ILE A 8 -3.43 1.20 3.12
N LYS A 9 -2.31 1.32 3.84
CA LYS A 9 -2.26 0.96 5.25
C LYS A 9 -3.03 1.96 6.10
N PRO A 10 -3.36 1.63 7.36
CA PRO A 10 -4.21 2.47 8.20
C PRO A 10 -3.71 3.90 8.43
N ASP A 11 -2.39 4.13 8.48
CA ASP A 11 -1.80 5.48 8.50
C ASP A 11 -2.18 6.31 7.28
N GLY A 12 -2.10 5.73 6.08
CA GLY A 12 -2.44 6.42 4.85
C GLY A 12 -3.92 6.78 4.79
N LEU A 13 -4.79 5.97 5.39
CA LEU A 13 -6.20 6.29 5.56
C LEU A 13 -6.40 7.44 6.55
N GLN A 14 -5.78 7.37 7.73
CA GLN A 14 -5.88 8.40 8.77
C GLN A 14 -5.38 9.77 8.29
N ARG A 15 -4.36 9.77 7.42
CA ARG A 15 -3.77 10.97 6.82
C ARG A 15 -4.52 11.48 5.59
N GLY A 16 -5.62 10.83 5.19
CA GLY A 16 -6.44 11.27 4.04
C GLY A 16 -5.79 11.04 2.67
N LEU A 17 -4.83 10.12 2.54
CA LEU A 17 -4.04 9.92 1.31
C LEU A 17 -4.75 9.08 0.25
N VAL A 18 -5.97 8.59 0.50
CA VAL A 18 -6.69 7.68 -0.40
C VAL A 18 -6.91 8.28 -1.78
N GLY A 19 -7.42 9.51 -1.85
CA GLY A 19 -7.69 10.20 -3.12
C GLY A 19 -6.41 10.47 -3.91
N GLU A 20 -5.35 10.95 -3.24
CA GLU A 20 -4.06 11.22 -3.87
C GLU A 20 -3.42 9.95 -4.45
N ILE A 21 -3.49 8.83 -3.72
CA ILE A 21 -2.95 7.56 -4.20
C ILE A 21 -3.75 7.08 -5.43
N ILE A 22 -5.08 7.07 -5.37
CA ILE A 22 -5.94 6.70 -6.50
C ILE A 22 -5.61 7.57 -7.73
N TYR A 23 -5.54 8.89 -7.54
CA TYR A 23 -5.21 9.84 -8.60
C TYR A 23 -3.87 9.50 -9.29
N ARG A 24 -2.83 9.14 -8.54
CA ARG A 24 -1.53 8.78 -9.14
C ARG A 24 -1.60 7.52 -10.01
N PHE A 25 -2.36 6.51 -9.59
CA PHE A 25 -2.53 5.28 -10.38
C PHE A 25 -3.39 5.52 -11.63
N GLU A 26 -4.47 6.28 -11.53
CA GLU A 26 -5.31 6.67 -12.67
C GLU A 26 -4.54 7.54 -13.67
N LYS A 27 -3.80 8.54 -13.18
CA LYS A 27 -2.94 9.42 -14.01
C LYS A 27 -1.88 8.63 -14.77
N LYS A 28 -1.41 7.51 -14.22
CA LYS A 28 -0.47 6.62 -14.92
C LYS A 28 -1.13 5.82 -16.05
N GLY A 29 -2.47 5.77 -16.08
CA GLY A 29 -3.26 5.03 -17.07
C GLY A 29 -3.66 3.63 -16.59
N PHE A 30 -3.66 3.36 -15.29
CA PHE A 30 -4.16 2.10 -14.74
C PHE A 30 -5.66 2.15 -14.48
N THR A 31 -6.32 1.00 -14.62
CA THR A 31 -7.75 0.87 -14.38
C THR A 31 -8.00 0.29 -12.99
N LEU A 32 -8.80 0.98 -12.18
CA LEU A 32 -9.27 0.47 -10.90
C LEU A 32 -10.35 -0.59 -11.13
N LYS A 33 -10.08 -1.84 -10.76
CA LYS A 33 -11.02 -2.97 -10.93
C LYS A 33 -11.79 -3.29 -9.66
N GLY A 34 -11.28 -2.88 -8.50
CA GLY A 34 -11.94 -3.06 -7.22
C GLY A 34 -11.34 -2.19 -6.13
N LEU A 35 -12.20 -1.70 -5.25
CA LEU A 35 -11.86 -0.87 -4.09
C LEU A 35 -12.75 -1.30 -2.93
N LYS A 36 -12.16 -1.57 -1.77
CA LYS A 36 -12.92 -1.90 -0.56
C LYS A 36 -12.19 -1.42 0.69
N LEU A 37 -12.90 -0.68 1.55
CA LEU A 37 -12.48 -0.46 2.93
C LEU A 37 -12.75 -1.75 3.72
N LEU A 38 -11.72 -2.31 4.34
CA LEU A 38 -11.81 -3.57 5.05
C LEU A 38 -11.62 -3.38 6.55
N ILE A 39 -12.31 -4.21 7.32
CA ILE A 39 -11.87 -4.59 8.67
C ILE A 39 -11.35 -6.02 8.48
N VAL A 40 -10.05 -6.19 8.62
CA VAL A 40 -9.37 -7.45 8.30
C VAL A 40 -9.33 -8.28 9.57
N ASP A 41 -9.79 -9.53 9.50
CA ASP A 41 -9.63 -10.44 10.63
C ASP A 41 -8.15 -10.81 10.82
N ARG A 42 -7.77 -11.14 12.05
CA ARG A 42 -6.38 -11.45 12.40
C ARG A 42 -5.84 -12.63 11.59
N ALA A 43 -6.64 -13.67 11.37
CA ALA A 43 -6.22 -14.87 10.65
C ALA A 43 -5.85 -14.57 9.18
N LEU A 44 -6.60 -13.69 8.53
CA LEU A 44 -6.37 -13.23 7.17
C LEU A 44 -5.13 -12.34 7.10
N ALA A 45 -4.93 -11.45 8.08
CA ALA A 45 -3.71 -10.64 8.17
C ALA A 45 -2.46 -11.51 8.38
N GLU A 46 -2.52 -12.50 9.27
CA GLU A 46 -1.43 -13.46 9.51
C GLU A 46 -1.13 -14.29 8.26
N LYS A 47 -2.17 -14.78 7.57
CA LYS A 47 -2.02 -15.51 6.30
C LYS A 47 -1.39 -14.63 5.22
N HIS A 48 -1.79 -13.35 5.13
CA HIS A 48 -1.25 -12.41 4.14
C HIS A 48 0.24 -12.13 4.34
N TYR A 49 0.72 -12.16 5.58
CA TYR A 49 2.12 -11.89 5.95
C TYR A 49 2.88 -13.12 6.44
N VAL A 50 2.44 -14.34 6.09
CA VAL A 50 3.02 -15.59 6.60
C VAL A 50 4.54 -15.70 6.38
N ASP A 51 5.05 -15.16 5.28
CA ASP A 51 6.48 -15.12 4.95
C ASP A 51 7.31 -14.29 5.95
N LEU A 52 6.66 -13.41 6.71
CA LEU A 52 7.26 -12.56 7.72
C LEU A 52 7.05 -13.09 9.15
N SER A 53 6.42 -14.25 9.33
CA SER A 53 6.06 -14.82 10.64
C SER A 53 7.24 -15.01 11.59
N SER A 54 8.45 -15.23 11.05
CA SER A 54 9.69 -15.36 11.83
C SER A 54 10.32 -14.04 12.25
N LYS A 55 9.80 -12.89 11.77
CA LYS A 55 10.37 -11.57 12.06
C LYS A 55 9.86 -11.04 13.41
N PRO A 56 10.70 -10.35 14.20
CA PRO A 56 10.32 -9.86 15.53
C PRO A 56 9.17 -8.82 15.49
N PHE A 57 8.98 -8.15 14.35
CA PHE A 57 7.91 -7.16 14.16
C PHE A 57 6.59 -7.76 13.63
N PHE A 58 6.49 -9.07 13.41
CA PHE A 58 5.33 -9.70 12.77
C PHE A 58 4.02 -9.41 13.50
N ASN A 59 3.98 -9.64 14.82
CA ASN A 59 2.78 -9.40 15.61
C ASN A 59 2.35 -7.93 15.56
N GLY A 60 3.30 -7.00 15.62
CA GLY A 60 3.02 -5.57 15.48
C GLY A 60 2.48 -5.21 14.09
N LEU A 61 2.98 -5.85 13.03
CA LEU A 61 2.47 -5.68 11.66
C LEU A 61 1.03 -6.20 11.52
N VAL A 62 0.72 -7.35 12.11
CA VAL A 62 -0.64 -7.92 12.10
C VAL A 62 -1.60 -6.98 12.82
N GLU A 63 -1.29 -6.58 14.06
CA GLU A 63 -2.09 -5.62 14.84
C GLU A 63 -2.27 -4.29 14.11
N TYR A 64 -1.22 -3.85 13.43
CA TYR A 64 -1.29 -2.64 12.63
C TYR A 64 -2.32 -2.78 11.51
N ILE A 65 -2.29 -3.88 10.76
CA ILE A 65 -3.09 -4.06 9.54
C ILE A 65 -4.56 -4.39 9.82
N ILE A 66 -4.88 -5.07 10.92
CA ILE A 66 -6.29 -5.40 11.25
C ILE A 66 -7.15 -4.14 11.51
N SER A 67 -6.53 -3.00 11.82
CA SER A 67 -7.25 -1.81 12.29
C SER A 67 -8.22 -1.21 11.27
N ARG A 68 -7.81 -0.93 10.02
CA ARG A 68 -8.67 -0.52 8.87
C ARG A 68 -7.84 -0.17 7.62
N PRO A 69 -7.45 -1.13 6.78
CA PRO A 69 -6.79 -0.85 5.52
C PRO A 69 -7.80 -0.65 4.38
N VAL A 70 -7.36 0.02 3.32
CA VAL A 70 -8.09 0.09 2.05
C VAL A 70 -7.41 -0.83 1.05
N ALA A 71 -8.14 -1.82 0.56
CA ALA A 71 -7.69 -2.78 -0.43
C ALA A 71 -8.14 -2.34 -1.84
N MET A 72 -7.22 -2.41 -2.80
CA MET A 72 -7.47 -2.09 -4.20
C MET A 72 -6.88 -3.14 -5.13
N VAL A 73 -7.55 -3.34 -6.26
CA VAL A 73 -7.03 -4.11 -7.41
C VAL A 73 -6.94 -3.18 -8.60
N TRP A 74 -5.74 -3.07 -9.15
CA TRP A 74 -5.46 -2.28 -10.33
C TRP A 74 -5.05 -3.15 -11.51
N GLU A 75 -5.43 -2.77 -12.73
CA GLU A 75 -5.11 -3.48 -13.96
C GLU A 75 -4.36 -2.58 -14.95
N GLY A 76 -3.37 -3.15 -15.64
CA GLY A 76 -2.65 -2.45 -16.69
C GLY A 76 -1.44 -3.22 -17.22
N LYS A 77 -0.68 -2.58 -18.11
CA LYS A 77 0.58 -3.13 -18.64
C LYS A 77 1.72 -2.84 -17.66
N ASN A 78 2.51 -3.84 -17.30
CA ASN A 78 3.65 -3.72 -16.38
C ASN A 78 3.27 -3.09 -15.02
N ILE A 79 2.05 -3.33 -14.54
CA ILE A 79 1.54 -2.63 -13.38
C ILE A 79 2.28 -3.05 -12.11
N VAL A 80 2.71 -4.30 -12.01
CA VAL A 80 3.44 -4.80 -10.85
C VAL A 80 4.75 -4.02 -10.63
N THR A 81 5.56 -3.88 -11.68
CA THR A 81 6.83 -3.14 -11.62
C THR A 81 6.60 -1.64 -11.50
N THR A 82 5.65 -1.09 -12.25
CA THR A 82 5.37 0.35 -12.23
C THR A 82 4.78 0.80 -10.89
N ALA A 83 3.91 -0.01 -10.28
CA ALA A 83 3.36 0.27 -8.95
C ALA A 83 4.48 0.35 -7.89
N ARG A 84 5.46 -0.56 -7.91
CA ARG A 84 6.62 -0.48 -7.00
C ARG A 84 7.41 0.81 -7.18
N ASN A 85 7.61 1.25 -8.42
CA ASN A 85 8.30 2.51 -8.72
C ASN A 85 7.51 3.74 -8.28
N ILE A 86 6.17 3.72 -8.38
CA ILE A 86 5.30 4.81 -7.90
C ILE A 86 5.30 4.86 -6.37
N ILE A 87 5.24 3.69 -5.72
CA ILE A 87 5.16 3.59 -4.25
C ILE A 87 6.47 4.04 -3.60
N GLY A 88 7.62 3.64 -4.15
CA GLY A 88 8.94 3.94 -3.60
C GLY A 88 9.50 2.81 -2.71
N ALA A 89 10.75 2.99 -2.27
CA ALA A 89 11.48 2.04 -1.43
C ALA A 89 10.75 1.76 -0.10
N THR A 90 11.05 0.64 0.57
CA THR A 90 10.42 0.31 1.86
C THR A 90 10.71 1.35 2.93
N ASN A 91 11.94 1.84 2.97
CA ASN A 91 12.33 2.98 3.78
C ASN A 91 12.00 4.28 3.03
N PRO A 92 11.14 5.17 3.59
CA PRO A 92 10.82 6.43 2.94
C PRO A 92 12.04 7.35 2.72
N ALA A 93 13.06 7.28 3.59
CA ALA A 93 14.29 8.06 3.42
C ALA A 93 15.12 7.63 2.19
N GLU A 94 14.93 6.40 1.70
CA GLU A 94 15.55 5.88 0.48
C GLU A 94 14.65 6.07 -0.75
N SER A 95 13.46 6.65 -0.56
CA SER A 95 12.50 6.87 -1.64
C SER A 95 12.74 8.22 -2.31
N THR A 96 12.62 8.27 -3.65
CA THR A 96 12.70 9.54 -4.36
C THR A 96 11.53 10.44 -3.99
N LEU A 97 11.74 11.76 -3.99
CA LEU A 97 10.75 12.77 -3.56
C LEU A 97 9.40 12.66 -4.29
N CYS A 98 9.39 12.14 -5.52
CA CYS A 98 8.19 12.01 -6.34
C CYS A 98 7.39 10.72 -6.07
N THR A 99 7.94 9.75 -5.34
CA THR A 99 7.22 8.52 -4.97
C THR A 99 6.16 8.80 -3.91
N ILE A 100 5.21 7.88 -3.71
CA ILE A 100 4.22 8.02 -2.63
C ILE A 100 4.94 8.11 -1.28
N ARG A 101 5.81 7.16 -0.97
CA ARG A 101 6.52 7.14 0.33
C ARG A 101 7.43 8.35 0.54
N GLY A 102 8.13 8.81 -0.50
CA GLY A 102 8.98 10.00 -0.40
C GLY A 102 8.19 11.31 -0.31
N ALA A 103 7.07 11.44 -1.03
CA ALA A 103 6.25 12.65 -0.99
C ALA A 103 5.42 12.77 0.29
N THR A 104 5.06 11.65 0.90
CA THR A 104 4.21 11.61 2.09
C THR A 104 4.96 11.16 3.34
N SER A 105 6.29 11.17 3.38
CA SER A 105 7.02 10.87 4.61
C SER A 105 7.04 12.07 5.54
N ASP A 106 6.72 11.87 6.82
CA ASP A 106 6.81 12.92 7.86
C ASP A 106 8.27 13.23 8.27
N SER A 107 9.27 12.59 7.66
CA SER A 107 10.71 12.73 7.94
C SER A 107 11.33 14.05 7.46
N TRP A 108 10.51 15.03 7.07
CA TRP A 108 10.92 16.41 6.75
C TRP A 108 10.62 17.41 7.90
N LYS A 109 10.42 16.91 9.12
CA LYS A 109 10.43 17.72 10.34
C LYS A 109 11.79 17.64 11.03
#